data_AF-A0A376TYH4-F1
#
_entry.id   AF-A0A376TYH4-F1
#
_cell.length_a   1.000
_cell.length_b   1.000
_cell.length_c   1.000
_cell.angle_alpha   90.00
_cell.angle_beta   90.00
_cell.angle_gamma   90.00
#
_symmetry.space_group_name_H-M   'P 1'
#
loop_
_entity.id
_entity.type
_entity.pdbx_description
1 polymer ?
#
loop_
_entity_poly.entity_id
_entity_poly.type
_entity_poly.pdbx_seq_one_letter_code
_entity_poly.pdbx_strand_id
1 'polypeptide(L)' 'MGPYADLAEGMKVKCTGRILEVPVGRGLLGRVVNTLGAPIDGKGPLDHDGFSAVEAIAPGVIERQSVDQPYRPVIKPLTP' A
#
# COMPACT_ATOMS: atom_id res chain seq x y z
N MET A 1 10.75 1.09 7.25
CA MET A 1 10.98 2.38 7.90
C MET A 1 10.49 2.29 9.32
N GLY A 2 11.37 2.47 10.30
CA GLY A 2 11.14 2.13 11.70
C GLY A 2 12.03 2.94 12.65
N PRO A 3 12.17 2.52 13.92
CA PRO A 3 12.95 3.22 14.92
C PRO A 3 14.38 3.46 14.47
N TYR A 4 14.88 4.68 14.68
CA TYR A 4 16.21 5.10 14.24
C TYR A 4 17.23 5.21 15.39
N ALA A 5 16.79 5.01 16.64
CA ALA A 5 17.60 5.26 17.83
C ALA A 5 18.86 4.37 17.93
N ASP A 6 18.82 3.18 17.33
CA ASP A 6 19.91 2.20 17.37
C ASP A 6 20.89 2.34 16.18
N LEU A 7 20.68 3.32 15.29
CA LEU A 7 21.61 3.57 14.19
C LEU A 7 22.84 4.33 14.69
N ALA A 8 24.02 3.80 14.35
CA ALA A 8 25.31 4.41 14.66
C ALA A 8 26.21 4.48 13.42
N GLU A 9 27.17 5.39 13.46
CA GLU A 9 28.18 5.54 12.41
C GLU A 9 29.02 4.26 12.26
N GLY A 10 29.34 3.87 11.02
CA GLY A 10 30.13 2.67 10.72
C GLY A 10 29.32 1.39 10.52
N MET A 11 27.99 1.43 10.67
CA MET A 11 27.12 0.29 10.35
C MET A 11 27.15 -0.04 8.85
N LYS A 12 27.31 -1.33 8.52
CA LYS A 12 27.27 -1.80 7.13
C LYS A 12 25.82 -1.92 6.66
N VAL A 13 25.48 -1.19 5.61
CA VAL A 13 24.18 -1.27 4.93
C VAL A 13 24.30 -2.05 3.62
N LYS A 14 23.19 -2.64 3.18
CA LYS A 14 23.09 -3.34 1.89
C LYS A 14 21.91 -2.78 1.11
N CYS A 15 22.13 -2.52 -0.18
CA CYS A 15 21.06 -2.15 -1.09
C CYS A 15 20.25 -3.40 -1.46
N THR A 16 18.92 -3.27 -1.49
CA THR A 16 18.00 -4.36 -1.86
C THR A 16 17.85 -4.53 -3.37
N GLY A 17 18.37 -3.59 -4.18
CA GLY A 17 18.35 -3.67 -5.66
C GLY A 17 16.96 -3.54 -6.29
N ARG A 18 15.94 -3.27 -5.48
CA ARG A 18 14.55 -3.08 -5.87
C ARG A 18 14.08 -1.71 -5.41
N ILE A 19 13.17 -1.12 -6.17
CA ILE A 19 12.49 0.13 -5.79
C ILE A 19 11.59 -0.17 -4.58
N LEU A 20 11.14 0.85 -3.86
CA LEU A 20 10.19 0.68 -2.77
C LEU A 20 8.90 0.03 -3.27
N GLU A 21 8.69 -1.22 -2.85
CA GLU A 21 7.54 -2.04 -3.21
C GLU A 21 6.81 -2.54 -1.96
N VAL A 22 5.50 -2.72 -2.09
CA VAL A 22 4.62 -3.24 -1.03
C VAL A 22 3.85 -4.46 -1.53
N PRO A 23 3.54 -5.44 -0.65
CA PRO A 23 2.72 -6.58 -1.03
C PRO A 23 1.31 -6.11 -1.41
N VAL A 24 0.77 -6.70 -2.47
CA VAL A 24 -0.59 -6.44 -2.96
C VAL A 24 -1.31 -7.77 -3.15
N GLY A 25 -2.64 -7.75 -3.06
CA GLY A 25 -3.45 -8.94 -3.30
C GLY A 25 -4.74 -8.96 -2.48
N ARG A 26 -5.62 -9.91 -2.79
CA ARG A 26 -6.93 -10.02 -2.13
C ARG A 26 -6.80 -10.47 -0.67
N GLY A 27 -5.71 -11.14 -0.30
CA GLY A 27 -5.42 -11.57 1.07
C GLY A 27 -5.18 -10.44 2.08
N LEU A 28 -5.05 -9.19 1.62
CA LEU A 28 -5.01 -7.99 2.46
C LEU A 28 -6.36 -7.62 3.06
N LEU A 29 -7.47 -8.06 2.45
CA LEU A 29 -8.81 -7.70 2.90
C LEU A 29 -9.08 -8.26 4.31
N GLY A 30 -9.41 -7.37 5.24
CA GLY A 30 -9.69 -7.73 6.65
C GLY A 30 -8.46 -7.89 7.54
N ARG A 31 -7.26 -7.59 7.03
CA ARG A 31 -6.01 -7.56 7.80
C ARG A 31 -5.66 -6.15 8.23
N VAL A 32 -4.88 -6.03 9.31
CA VAL A 32 -4.27 -4.75 9.71
C VAL A 32 -2.79 -4.80 9.37
N VAL A 33 -2.36 -3.93 8.46
CA VAL A 33 -0.99 -3.87 7.95
C VAL A 33 -0.37 -2.51 8.24
N ASN A 34 0.96 -2.47 8.36
CA ASN A 34 1.70 -1.23 8.43
C ASN A 34 1.96 -0.62 7.04
N THR A 35 2.64 0.53 6.99
CA THR A 35 2.94 1.26 5.76
C THR A 35 3.86 0.51 4.78
N LEU A 36 4.58 -0.51 5.24
CA LEU A 36 5.41 -1.38 4.40
C LEU A 36 4.67 -2.67 3.99
N GLY A 37 3.40 -2.82 4.38
CA GLY A 37 2.59 -4.00 4.11
C GLY A 37 2.86 -5.20 5.02
N ALA A 38 3.60 -5.03 6.11
CA ALA A 38 3.77 -6.09 7.10
C ALA A 38 2.54 -6.17 8.03
N PRO A 39 2.00 -7.36 8.31
CA PRO A 39 0.85 -7.53 9.20
C PRO A 39 1.22 -7.20 10.64
N ILE A 40 0.38 -6.40 11.32
CA ILE A 40 0.55 -6.02 12.73
C ILE A 40 -0.60 -6.57 13.61
N ASP A 41 -1.50 -7.35 13.03
CA ASP A 41 -2.67 -7.92 13.70
C ASP A 41 -2.40 -9.23 14.46
N GLY A 42 -1.18 -9.76 14.42
CA GLY A 42 -0.80 -11.01 15.10
C GLY A 42 -1.47 -12.28 14.53
N LYS A 43 -2.17 -12.19 13.39
CA LYS A 43 -2.91 -13.31 12.78
C LYS A 43 -2.04 -14.23 11.91
N GLY A 44 -0.72 -14.15 12.03
CA GLY A 44 0.23 -14.92 11.23
C GLY A 44 0.55 -14.30 9.86
N PRO A 45 1.17 -15.08 8.95
CA PRO A 45 1.66 -14.57 7.67
C PRO A 45 0.53 -14.01 6.79
N LEU A 46 0.91 -13.11 5.88
CA LEU A 46 0.00 -12.46 4.94
C LEU A 46 0.09 -13.17 3.58
N ASP A 47 -1.06 -13.62 3.08
CA ASP A 47 -1.19 -14.09 1.70
C ASP A 47 -1.27 -12.89 0.75
N HIS A 48 -0.41 -12.87 -0.26
CA HIS A 48 -0.28 -11.76 -1.20
C HIS A 48 -0.04 -12.29 -2.61
N ASP A 49 -0.63 -11.63 -3.61
CA ASP A 49 -0.60 -12.03 -5.02
C ASP A 49 0.65 -11.48 -5.74
N GLY A 50 1.46 -10.69 -5.06
CA GLY A 50 2.71 -10.13 -5.58
C GLY A 50 3.14 -8.85 -4.85
N PHE A 51 4.06 -8.12 -5.47
CA PHE A 51 4.55 -6.82 -5.00
C PHE A 51 4.27 -5.76 -6.06
N SER A 52 3.88 -4.57 -5.61
CA SER A 52 3.70 -3.40 -6.47
C SER A 52 4.58 -2.26 -5.98
N ALA A 53 5.17 -1.51 -6.92
CA ALA A 53 5.88 -0.28 -6.60
C ALA A 53 4.92 0.72 -5.94
N VAL A 54 5.39 1.38 -4.88
CA VAL A 54 4.62 2.43 -4.18
C VAL A 54 4.47 3.66 -5.07
N GLU A 55 5.51 3.99 -5.82
CA GLU A 55 5.51 5.06 -6.80
C GLU A 55 5.21 4.46 -8.19
N ALA A 56 4.05 4.80 -8.72
CA ALA A 56 3.61 4.40 -10.06
C ALA A 56 3.05 5.61 -10.81
N ILE A 57 3.31 5.66 -12.12
CA ILE A 57 2.75 6.70 -12.99
C ILE A 57 1.25 6.39 -13.15
N ALA A 58 0.41 7.40 -12.91
CA ALA A 58 -1.04 7.25 -13.07
C ALA A 58 -1.42 7.02 -14.55
N PRO A 59 -2.56 6.35 -14.83
CA PRO A 59 -3.02 6.10 -16.18
C PRO A 59 -3.11 7.39 -17.03
N GLY A 60 -2.67 7.26 -18.27
CA GLY A 60 -2.63 8.34 -19.25
C GLY A 60 -4.02 8.82 -19.66
N VAL A 61 -4.11 9.97 -20.32
CA VAL A 61 -5.40 10.60 -20.67
C VAL A 61 -6.28 9.71 -21.55
N ILE A 62 -5.67 8.96 -22.48
CA ILE A 62 -6.37 8.07 -23.42
C ILE A 62 -6.93 6.83 -22.70
N GLU A 63 -6.29 6.40 -21.62
CA GLU A 63 -6.68 5.21 -20.84
C GLU A 63 -7.81 5.49 -19.84
N ARG A 64 -8.19 6.77 -19.68
CA ARG A 64 -9.25 7.18 -18.76
C ARG A 64 -10.61 7.01 -19.41
N GLN A 65 -11.53 6.43 -18.65
CA GLN A 65 -12.95 6.38 -19.00
C GLN A 65 -13.71 7.47 -18.23
N SER A 66 -14.77 8.03 -18.84
CA SER A 66 -15.73 8.86 -18.12
C SER A 66 -16.32 8.11 -16.91
N VAL A 67 -16.49 8.81 -15.79
CA VAL A 67 -17.04 8.22 -14.57
C VAL A 67 -18.56 8.24 -14.63
N ASP A 68 -19.16 7.12 -15.02
CA ASP A 68 -20.62 6.99 -15.17
C ASP A 68 -21.29 6.25 -14.00
N GLN A 69 -20.51 5.72 -13.05
CA GLN A 69 -21.02 4.93 -11.92
C GLN A 69 -20.98 5.72 -10.61
N PRO A 70 -22.14 5.98 -9.96
CA PRO A 70 -22.17 6.71 -8.71
C PRO A 70 -21.68 5.85 -7.54
N TYR A 71 -20.77 6.39 -6.72
CA TYR A 71 -20.46 5.85 -5.40
C TYR A 71 -21.52 6.35 -4.40
N ARG A 72 -22.29 5.43 -3.79
CA ARG A 72 -23.36 5.78 -2.85
C ARG A 72 -22.87 5.70 -1.40
N PRO A 73 -22.59 6.83 -0.73
CA PRO A 73 -22.33 6.80 0.70
C PRO A 73 -23.64 6.62 1.49
N VAL A 74 -23.52 6.18 2.76
CA VAL A 74 -24.67 5.94 3.67
C VAL A 74 -25.12 7.24 4.38
N ILE A 75 -24.38 8.34 4.22
CA ILE A 75 -24.76 9.65 4.77
C ILE A 75 -25.83 10.31 3.90
N LYS A 76 -26.73 11.05 4.55
CA LYS A 76 -27.75 11.85 3.86
C LYS A 76 -27.04 12.79 2.86
N PRO A 77 -27.45 12.83 1.58
CA PRO A 77 -26.81 13.69 0.59
C PRO A 77 -26.83 15.15 1.06
N LEU A 78 -25.71 15.84 0.84
CA LEU A 78 -25.52 17.26 1.18
C LEU A 78 -26.11 18.20 0.10
N THR A 79 -27.00 17.71 -0.74
CA THR A 79 -27.64 18.47 -1.82
C THR A 79 -29.17 18.38 -1.71
N PRO A 80 -29.91 19.49 -1.92
CA PRO A 80 -31.36 19.47 -2.07
C PRO A 80 -31.80 18.75 -3.34
#